data_AF-A0A925NI18-F1
#
_entry.id   AF-A0A925NI18-F1
#
_cell.length_a   1.000
_cell.length_b   1.000
_cell.length_c   1.000
_cell.angle_alpha   90.00
_cell.angle_beta   90.00
_cell.angle_gamma   90.00
#
_symmetry.space_group_name_H-M   'P 1'
#
loop_
_entity.id
_entity.type
_entity.pdbx_description
1 polymer ?
#
loop_
_entity_poly.entity_id
_entity_poly.type
_entity_poly.pdbx_seq_one_letter_code
_entity_poly.pdbx_strand_id
1 'polypeptide(L)'
;MQSGSLLMEDASLTPREGVLEATGFGAKLPLAFIFGCILGLSAAGFDLWWLAWIGVAPLLVILRTVNSMKESAFTGLAFGLGYHLVAMSWFLGLFPLRWLGIQ
;
A
#
# COMPACT_ATOMS: atom_id res chain seq x y z
N MET A 1 -40.10 40.33 19.95
CA MET A 1 -40.53 38.91 19.98
C MET A 1 -39.37 38.07 19.48
N GLN A 2 -38.90 37.20 20.37
CA GLN A 2 -37.91 36.12 20.26
C GLN A 2 -36.87 36.13 19.13
N SER A 3 -35.62 36.34 19.57
CA SER A 3 -34.40 35.74 19.05
C SER A 3 -34.62 34.31 18.59
N GLY A 4 -34.59 34.09 17.27
CA GLY A 4 -34.33 32.79 16.68
C GLY A 4 -32.85 32.70 16.34
N SER A 5 -31.99 32.73 17.36
CA SER A 5 -30.61 32.29 17.21
C SER A 5 -30.67 30.82 16.84
N LEU A 6 -30.61 30.53 15.54
CA LEU A 6 -30.28 29.21 15.04
C LEU A 6 -28.98 28.85 15.73
N LEU A 7 -29.09 27.99 16.73
CA LEU A 7 -27.98 27.23 17.28
C LEU A 7 -27.49 26.40 16.10
N MET A 8 -26.63 27.00 15.30
CA MET A 8 -25.66 26.28 14.52
C MET A 8 -24.83 25.59 15.59
N GLU A 9 -25.31 24.42 16.03
CA GLU A 9 -24.48 23.46 16.72
C GLU A 9 -23.24 23.36 15.84
N ASP A 10 -22.15 23.88 16.39
CA ASP A 10 -20.80 23.74 15.89
C ASP A 10 -20.52 22.23 15.96
N ALA A 11 -21.12 21.51 15.00
CA ALA A 11 -20.94 20.10 14.76
C ALA A 11 -19.50 20.02 14.28
N SER A 12 -18.59 19.97 15.27
CA SER A 12 -17.15 19.90 15.18
C SER A 12 -16.71 19.44 13.79
N LEU A 13 -16.40 20.42 12.95
CA LEU A 13 -15.98 20.25 11.56
C LEU A 13 -14.58 19.63 11.43
N THR A 14 -14.09 18.97 12.48
CA THR A 14 -12.91 18.14 12.42
C THR A 14 -13.38 16.72 12.06
N PRO A 15 -13.12 16.26 10.83
CA PRO A 15 -13.24 14.84 10.53
C PRO A 15 -12.38 14.11 11.57
N ARG A 16 -13.01 13.20 12.32
CA ARG A 16 -12.32 12.33 13.27
C ARG A 16 -11.10 11.74 12.57
N GLU A 17 -9.92 12.07 13.06
CA GLU A 17 -8.67 11.65 12.42
C GLU A 17 -8.72 10.15 12.18
N GLY A 18 -8.66 9.75 10.92
CA GLY A 18 -8.71 8.35 10.56
C GLY A 18 -7.58 7.62 11.29
N VAL A 19 -7.78 6.36 11.66
CA VAL A 19 -6.72 5.56 12.33
C VAL A 19 -5.40 5.63 11.54
N LEU A 20 -5.49 5.73 10.21
CA LEU A 20 -4.36 5.93 9.30
C LEU A 20 -3.73 7.33 9.33
N GLU A 21 -4.46 8.38 9.69
CA GLU A 21 -3.93 9.73 9.90
C GLU A 21 -3.19 9.83 11.24
N ALA A 22 -3.69 9.14 12.27
CA ALA A 22 -3.02 9.04 13.57
C ALA A 22 -1.74 8.17 13.53
N THR A 23 -1.58 7.32 12.50
CA THR A 23 -0.39 6.47 12.38
C THR A 23 0.75 7.21 11.68
N GLY A 24 1.90 7.32 12.35
CA GLY A 24 3.08 7.98 11.79
C GLY A 24 3.64 7.29 10.54
N PHE A 25 4.41 8.05 9.75
CA PHE A 25 5.07 7.61 8.52
C PHE A 25 5.81 6.26 8.64
N GLY A 26 6.44 6.02 9.80
CA GLY A 26 7.18 4.78 10.08
C GLY A 26 6.35 3.51 10.07
N ALA A 27 5.04 3.57 10.32
CA ALA A 27 4.15 2.40 10.24
C ALA A 27 3.57 2.20 8.83
N LYS A 28 3.45 3.28 8.05
CA LYS A 28 2.94 3.24 6.67
C LYS A 28 3.92 2.55 5.72
N LEU A 29 5.23 2.74 5.94
CA LEU A 29 6.30 2.14 5.13
C LEU A 29 6.29 0.60 5.12
N PRO A 30 6.39 -0.09 6.27
CA PRO A 30 6.38 -1.55 6.29
C PRO A 30 5.06 -2.12 5.80
N LEU A 31 3.96 -1.41 6.06
CA LEU A 31 2.64 -1.81 5.58
C LEU A 31 2.56 -1.76 4.05
N ALA A 32 3.05 -0.68 3.43
CA ALA A 32 3.17 -0.57 1.98
C ALA A 32 4.11 -1.64 1.39
N PHE A 33 5.22 -1.94 2.05
CA PHE A 33 6.13 -3.02 1.63
C PHE A 33 5.43 -4.38 1.63
N ILE A 34 4.70 -4.73 2.70
CA ILE A 34 3.95 -5.99 2.81
C ILE A 34 2.89 -6.09 1.72
N PHE A 35 2.13 -5.02 1.47
CA PHE A 35 1.14 -5.01 0.38
C PHE A 35 1.79 -5.16 -1.00
N GLY A 36 2.99 -4.60 -1.20
CA GLY A 36 3.81 -4.82 -2.38
C GLY A 36 4.17 -6.29 -2.55
N CYS A 37 4.64 -6.95 -1.48
CA CYS A 37 4.93 -8.39 -1.48
C CYS A 37 3.68 -9.22 -1.83
N ILE A 38 2.53 -8.92 -1.23
CA ILE A 38 1.25 -9.60 -1.52
C ILE A 38 0.85 -9.42 -2.99
N LEU A 39 1.03 -8.22 -3.55
CA LEU A 39 0.82 -8.01 -4.98
C LEU A 39 1.81 -8.84 -5.82
N GLY A 40 3.06 -8.98 -5.39
CA GLY A 40 4.07 -9.78 -6.08
C GLY A 40 3.70 -11.26 -6.19
N LEU A 41 2.91 -11.81 -5.26
CA LEU A 41 2.36 -13.16 -5.37
C LEU A 41 1.35 -13.30 -6.53
N SER A 42 0.84 -12.21 -7.10
CA SER A 42 0.02 -12.27 -8.31
C SER A 42 0.84 -12.39 -9.60
N ALA A 43 2.17 -12.26 -9.52
CA ALA A 43 3.04 -12.36 -10.69
C ALA A 43 3.03 -13.78 -11.29
N ALA A 44 3.43 -13.87 -12.56
CA ALA A 44 3.34 -15.09 -13.38
C ALA A 44 4.00 -16.35 -12.78
N GLY A 45 4.90 -16.21 -11.80
CA GLY A 45 5.47 -17.36 -11.09
C GLY A 45 4.51 -18.07 -10.13
N PHE A 46 3.48 -17.37 -9.64
CA PHE A 46 2.57 -17.85 -8.60
C PHE A 46 1.09 -17.83 -9.03
N ASP A 47 0.73 -17.01 -10.04
CA ASP A 47 -0.59 -16.97 -10.70
C ASP A 47 -1.79 -16.65 -9.77
N LEU A 48 -1.55 -16.04 -8.61
CA LEU A 48 -2.62 -15.65 -7.66
C LEU A 48 -3.25 -14.31 -8.06
N TRP A 49 -3.91 -14.27 -9.21
CA TRP A 49 -4.51 -13.05 -9.78
C TRP A 49 -5.50 -12.34 -8.84
N TRP A 50 -6.23 -13.09 -8.02
CA TRP A 50 -7.21 -12.58 -7.07
C TRP A 50 -6.56 -11.77 -5.92
N LEU A 51 -5.29 -12.05 -5.59
CA LEU A 51 -4.51 -11.31 -4.59
C LEU A 51 -4.17 -9.88 -5.04
N ALA A 52 -4.20 -9.61 -6.36
CA ALA A 52 -3.85 -8.30 -6.89
C ALA A 52 -4.74 -7.19 -6.31
N TRP A 53 -6.04 -7.47 -6.15
CA TRP A 53 -6.97 -6.53 -5.55
C TRP A 53 -6.65 -6.23 -4.09
N ILE A 54 -6.24 -7.25 -3.34
CA ILE A 54 -5.89 -7.15 -1.92
C ILE A 54 -4.57 -6.38 -1.74
N GLY A 55 -3.64 -6.46 -2.70
CA GLY A 55 -2.41 -5.67 -2.68
C GLY A 55 -2.62 -4.19 -3.06
N VAL A 56 -3.41 -3.93 -4.10
CA VAL A 56 -3.57 -2.57 -4.66
C VAL A 56 -4.54 -1.71 -3.86
N ALA A 57 -5.69 -2.25 -3.44
CA ALA A 57 -6.72 -1.48 -2.73
C ALA A 57 -6.21 -0.75 -1.46
N PRO A 58 -5.51 -1.42 -0.52
CA PRO A 58 -5.02 -0.75 0.69
C PRO A 58 -3.87 0.22 0.40
N LEU A 59 -3.07 0.01 -0.65
CA LEU A 59 -2.05 0.98 -1.05
C LEU A 59 -2.68 2.32 -1.43
N LEU A 60 -3.75 2.31 -2.23
CA LEU A 60 -4.43 3.52 -2.67
C LEU A 60 -5.01 4.30 -1.48
N VAL A 61 -5.53 3.58 -0.48
CA VAL A 61 -6.01 4.18 0.78
C VAL A 61 -4.85 4.80 1.55
N ILE A 62 -3.72 4.11 1.69
CA ILE A 62 -2.54 4.64 2.37
C ILE A 62 -2.05 5.90 1.67
N LEU A 63 -1.92 5.88 0.34
CA LEU A 63 -1.42 7.01 -0.47
C LEU A 63 -2.28 8.27 -0.35
N ARG A 64 -3.60 8.10 -0.20
CA ARG A 64 -4.55 9.19 0.06
C ARG A 64 -4.37 9.86 1.43
N THR A 65 -3.80 9.15 2.41
CA THR A 65 -3.59 9.65 3.78
C THR A 65 -2.21 10.26 4.01
N VAL A 66 -1.40 10.40 2.96
CA VAL A 66 -0.06 10.98 3.07
C VAL A 66 -0.13 12.47 2.71
N ASN A 67 0.34 13.32 3.60
CA ASN A 67 0.28 14.78 3.42
C ASN A 67 1.48 15.35 2.63
N SER A 68 2.60 14.61 2.54
CA SER A 68 3.81 15.07 1.84
C SER A 68 4.13 14.28 0.57
N MET A 69 4.55 14.99 -0.48
CA MET A 69 5.00 14.39 -1.75
C MET A 69 6.18 13.42 -1.53
N LYS A 70 7.12 13.77 -0.65
CA LYS A 70 8.30 12.92 -0.37
C LYS A 70 7.88 11.60 0.29
N GLU A 71 6.99 11.68 1.28
CA GLU A 71 6.47 10.50 1.98
C GLU A 71 5.69 9.59 1.01
N SER A 72 4.91 10.17 0.10
CA SER A 72 4.20 9.45 -0.96
C SER A 72 5.16 8.71 -1.89
N ALA A 73 6.25 9.38 -2.32
CA ALA A 73 7.29 8.78 -3.15
C ALA A 73 8.00 7.61 -2.45
N PHE A 74 8.38 7.77 -1.17
CA PHE A 74 9.00 6.69 -0.40
C PHE A 74 8.04 5.52 -0.14
N THR A 75 6.76 5.79 0.10
CA THR A 75 5.73 4.76 0.26
C THR A 75 5.53 3.97 -1.02
N GLY A 76 5.46 4.65 -2.17
CA GLY A 76 5.41 4.03 -3.49
C GLY A 76 6.67 3.22 -3.82
N LEU A 77 7.85 3.73 -3.46
CA LEU A 77 9.12 3.01 -3.63
C LEU A 77 9.17 1.74 -2.78
N ALA A 78 8.78 1.81 -1.50
CA ALA A 78 8.74 0.66 -0.62
C ALA A 78 7.78 -0.41 -1.15
N PHE A 79 6.58 0.00 -1.61
CA PHE A 79 5.63 -0.90 -2.25
C PHE A 79 6.20 -1.55 -3.53
N GLY A 80 6.76 -0.73 -4.42
CA GLY A 80 7.33 -1.20 -5.68
C GLY A 80 8.50 -2.16 -5.49
N LEU A 81 9.35 -1.92 -4.48
CA LEU A 81 10.42 -2.82 -4.08
C LEU A 81 9.86 -4.17 -3.62
N GLY A 82 8.87 -4.19 -2.71
CA GLY A 82 8.25 -5.42 -2.24
C GLY A 82 7.67 -6.25 -3.38
N TYR A 83 6.98 -5.60 -4.33
CA TYR A 83 6.46 -6.25 -5.53
C TYR A 83 7.56 -6.85 -6.40
N HIS A 84 8.60 -6.07 -6.74
CA HIS A 84 9.68 -6.53 -7.63
C HIS A 84 10.51 -7.65 -7.00
N LEU A 85 10.79 -7.58 -5.70
CA LEU A 85 11.54 -8.61 -4.97
C LEU A 85 10.84 -9.97 -5.03
N VAL A 86 9.53 -9.99 -4.78
CA VAL A 86 8.74 -11.23 -4.85
C VAL A 86 8.60 -11.71 -6.29
N ALA A 87 8.31 -10.81 -7.22
CA ALA A 87 8.19 -11.16 -8.63
C ALA A 87 9.50 -11.76 -9.19
N MET A 88 10.65 -11.22 -8.81
CA MET A 88 11.96 -11.74 -9.21
C MET A 88 12.41 -12.97 -8.42
N SER A 89 11.89 -13.22 -7.21
CA SER A 89 12.26 -14.38 -6.41
C SER A 89 12.01 -15.70 -7.15
N TRP A 90 11.01 -15.74 -8.03
CA TRP A 90 10.74 -16.92 -8.85
C TRP A 90 11.85 -17.17 -9.88
N PHE A 91 12.47 -16.11 -10.43
CA PHE A 91 13.60 -16.24 -11.36
C PHE A 91 14.85 -16.83 -10.70
N LEU A 92 15.08 -16.57 -9.40
CA LEU A 92 16.22 -17.16 -8.69
C LEU A 92 16.11 -18.69 -8.57
N GLY A 93 14.89 -19.23 -8.52
CA GLY A 93 14.65 -20.67 -8.51
C GLY A 93 15.00 -21.40 -9.81
N LEU A 94 15.25 -20.64 -10.90
CA LEU A 94 15.64 -21.21 -12.20
C LEU A 94 17.15 -21.48 -12.30
N PHE A 95 17.96 -21.10 -11.31
CA PHE A 95 19.40 -21.37 -11.30
C PHE A 95 19.72 -22.68 -10.53
N PRO A 96 20.49 -23.63 -11.11
CA PRO A 96 21.01 -23.63 -12.46
C PRO A 96 19.89 -23.97 -13.44
N LEU A 97 19.95 -23.41 -14.65
CA LEU A 97 19.04 -23.67 -15.77
C LEU A 97 19.27 -25.10 -16.31
N ARG A 98 19.13 -26.10 -15.43
CA ARG A 98 19.39 -27.53 -15.72
C ARG A 98 18.48 -28.03 -16.84
N TRP A 99 17.31 -27.40 -16.99
CA TRP A 99 16.36 -27.64 -18.08
C TRP A 99 16.83 -27.09 -19.45
N LEU A 100 17.81 -26.18 -19.49
CA LEU A 100 18.41 -25.62 -20.71
C LEU A 100 19.65 -26.42 -21.16
N GLY A 101 20.10 -27.40 -20.36
CA GLY A 101 21.24 -28.26 -20.70
C GLY A 101 22.61 -27.56 -20.68
N ILE A 102 22.69 -26.31 -20.23
CA ILE A 102 23.95 -25.58 -20.08
C ILE A 102 24.56 -25.96 -18.72
N GLN A 103 25.66 -26.70 -18.77
CA GLN A 103 26.54 -27.02 -17.63
C GLN A 103 27.64 -25.98 -17.50
#